data_AF-A0A1G1X5M7-F1
#
_entry.id   AF-A0A1G1X5M7-F1
#
_cell.length_a   1.000
_cell.length_b   1.000
_cell.length_c   1.000
_cell.angle_alpha   90.00
_cell.angle_beta   90.00
_cell.angle_gamma   90.00
#
_symmetry.space_group_name_H-M   'P 1'
#
loop_
_entity.id
_entity.type
_entity.pdbx_description
1 polymer ?
#
loop_
_entity_poly.entity_id
_entity_poly.type
_entity_poly.pdbx_seq_one_letter_code
_entity_poly.pdbx_strand_id
1 'polypeptide(L)'
;MRIIAIIALIGALTAPVQVWAFEFPTLPPEITPPIVFEEEVEISDGYMDATLVATSSPITYMSVAPKTPVKRTRAPRGPLSEPVVLEGIASYYSRAGCLGCNPLFVMANGQVLDDSALTMAIGAHLKHLVGYQAKVTNLANGQSVVVRITDTGGFYQDKYGNRVADLTIGTKQAIGMKGGLGKVKVEVF
;
A
#
# COMPACT_ATOMS: atom_id res chain seq x y z
N MET A 1 64.36 15.09 -35.29
CA MET A 1 65.05 15.32 -33.99
C MET A 1 64.86 16.78 -33.61
N ARG A 2 64.43 17.05 -32.37
CA ARG A 2 64.21 18.35 -31.68
C ARG A 2 62.76 18.84 -31.57
N ILE A 3 62.25 18.57 -30.37
CA ILE A 3 61.06 18.98 -29.62
C ILE A 3 61.12 20.47 -29.25
N ILE A 4 60.01 21.21 -29.36
CA ILE A 4 59.68 22.43 -28.56
C ILE A 4 58.13 22.52 -28.47
N ALA A 5 57.53 21.96 -27.42
CA ALA A 5 57.04 22.64 -26.21
C ALA A 5 55.83 23.58 -26.43
N ILE A 6 54.61 23.05 -26.25
CA ILE A 6 53.38 23.84 -26.05
C ILE A 6 53.02 23.71 -24.57
N ILE A 7 53.20 24.80 -23.84
CA ILE A 7 52.91 24.93 -22.41
C ILE A 7 51.38 25.03 -22.24
N ALA A 8 50.81 24.07 -21.50
CA ALA A 8 49.41 24.06 -21.10
C ALA A 8 49.17 25.11 -20.01
N LEU A 9 48.41 26.14 -20.34
CA LEU A 9 47.95 27.15 -19.38
C LEU A 9 46.67 26.64 -18.71
N ILE A 10 46.79 26.01 -17.53
CA ILE A 10 45.64 25.63 -16.70
C ILE A 10 45.25 26.86 -15.87
N GLY A 11 44.25 27.59 -16.34
CA GLY A 11 43.58 28.63 -15.57
C GLY A 11 42.63 27.99 -14.54
N ALA A 12 43.04 27.99 -13.28
CA ALA A 12 42.18 27.60 -12.16
C ALA A 12 41.12 28.70 -11.93
N LEU A 13 39.90 28.45 -12.39
CA LEU A 13 38.74 29.30 -12.14
C LEU A 13 38.18 28.97 -10.75
N THR A 14 38.64 29.66 -9.71
CA THR A 14 38.06 29.57 -8.37
C THR A 14 36.88 30.55 -8.28
N ALA A 15 35.66 30.06 -8.49
CA ALA A 15 34.46 30.81 -8.15
C ALA A 15 34.20 30.70 -6.63
N PRO A 16 33.89 31.80 -5.93
CA PRO A 16 33.51 31.73 -4.52
C PRO A 16 32.11 31.09 -4.39
N VAL A 17 32.04 29.98 -3.66
CA VAL A 17 30.77 29.39 -3.22
C VAL A 17 30.18 30.34 -2.18
N GLN A 18 29.14 31.08 -2.55
CA GLN A 18 28.33 31.84 -1.59
C GLN A 18 27.65 30.86 -0.63
N VAL A 19 28.07 30.89 0.63
CA VAL A 19 27.40 30.21 1.73
C VAL A 19 26.15 31.02 2.05
N TRP A 20 24.99 30.52 1.64
CA TRP A 20 23.72 31.04 2.10
C TRP A 20 23.52 30.52 3.53
N ALA A 21 23.68 31.41 4.51
CA ALA A 21 23.18 31.16 5.85
C ALA A 21 21.65 31.08 5.75
N PHE A 22 21.11 29.86 5.77
CA PHE A 22 19.69 29.64 6.02
C PHE A 22 19.51 29.76 7.53
N GLU A 23 18.94 30.87 8.00
CA GLU A 23 18.36 30.95 9.34
C GLU A 23 17.33 29.81 9.49
N PHE A 24 17.62 28.88 10.40
CA PHE A 24 16.66 27.86 10.82
C PHE A 24 15.53 28.54 11.62
N PRO A 25 14.25 28.34 11.25
CA PRO A 25 13.15 28.77 12.11
C PRO A 25 13.18 27.95 13.40
N THR A 26 13.23 28.65 14.53
CA THR A 26 13.16 28.07 15.87
C THR A 26 11.89 27.24 16.03
N LEU A 27 12.06 25.98 16.41
CA LEU A 27 10.98 25.05 16.74
C LEU A 27 10.15 25.61 17.92
N PRO A 28 8.80 25.44 17.93
CA PRO A 28 7.97 25.80 19.07
C PRO A 28 8.17 24.86 20.26
N PRO A 29 7.89 25.31 21.49
CA PRO A 29 8.13 24.53 22.70
C PRO A 29 7.20 23.33 22.83
N GLU A 30 7.84 22.18 23.06
CA GLU A 30 7.50 21.03 23.90
C GLU A 30 6.03 20.86 24.33
N ILE A 31 5.40 19.83 23.76
CA ILE A 31 4.12 19.29 24.21
C ILE A 31 4.37 18.54 25.53
N THR A 32 3.80 19.04 26.61
CA THR A 32 3.73 18.30 27.88
C THR A 32 2.81 17.08 27.74
N PRO A 33 3.18 15.92 28.31
CA PRO A 33 2.28 14.77 28.35
C PRO A 33 1.19 14.97 29.41
N PRO A 34 -0.07 14.58 29.17
CA PRO A 34 -1.02 14.40 30.25
C PRO A 34 -0.86 12.99 30.81
N ILE A 35 -0.26 12.86 31.99
CA ILE A 35 -0.42 11.66 32.83
C ILE A 35 -0.60 12.14 34.27
N VAL A 36 -1.84 12.08 34.75
CA VAL A 36 -2.14 11.68 36.13
C VAL A 36 -3.37 10.78 36.04
N PHE A 37 -3.13 9.47 36.16
CA PHE A 37 -4.12 8.52 36.62
C PHE A 37 -4.13 8.60 38.14
N GLU A 38 -5.30 8.78 38.74
CA GLU A 38 -5.64 8.28 40.07
C GLU A 38 -7.12 8.58 40.31
N GLU A 39 -7.97 7.57 40.19
CA GLU A 39 -9.15 7.52 41.05
C GLU A 39 -9.41 6.05 41.38
N GLU A 40 -9.31 5.77 42.67
CA GLU A 40 -9.39 4.46 43.29
C GLU A 40 -10.79 3.87 43.12
N VAL A 41 -10.86 2.62 42.65
CA VAL A 41 -12.09 1.84 42.69
C VAL A 41 -12.23 1.26 44.08
N GLU A 42 -12.94 1.95 44.96
CA GLU A 42 -13.46 1.35 46.20
C GLU A 42 -14.61 0.41 45.85
N ILE A 43 -14.34 -0.89 45.97
CA ILE A 43 -15.35 -1.94 46.00
C ILE A 43 -15.92 -1.96 47.42
N SER A 44 -17.19 -1.57 47.60
CA SER A 44 -17.93 -1.87 48.81
C SER A 44 -19.16 -2.72 48.48
N ASP A 45 -19.16 -3.93 49.06
CA ASP A 45 -20.31 -4.80 49.16
C ASP A 45 -21.42 -4.12 49.98
N GLY A 46 -22.66 -4.08 49.48
CA GLY A 46 -23.73 -3.41 50.20
C GLY A 46 -25.12 -3.58 49.60
N TYR A 47 -25.80 -4.63 50.07
CA TYR A 47 -27.17 -5.04 49.76
C TYR A 47 -28.22 -4.17 50.51
N MET A 48 -29.43 -4.04 49.91
CA MET A 48 -30.70 -3.44 50.43
C MET A 48 -30.81 -1.89 50.36
N ASP A 49 -31.94 -1.23 50.05
CA ASP A 49 -33.36 -1.59 49.97
C ASP A 49 -34.09 -0.58 49.05
N ALA A 50 -35.28 -0.93 48.60
CA ALA A 50 -36.15 -0.19 47.70
C ALA A 50 -36.63 1.16 48.26
N THR A 51 -36.76 2.19 47.39
CA THR A 51 -37.92 3.10 47.38
C THR A 51 -38.05 3.72 45.98
N LEU A 52 -39.16 3.37 45.32
CA LEU A 52 -39.61 3.91 44.05
C LEU A 52 -40.28 5.27 44.28
N VAL A 53 -39.85 6.32 43.57
CA VAL A 53 -40.78 7.39 43.15
C VAL A 53 -40.51 7.68 41.68
N ALA A 54 -41.36 7.10 40.85
CA ALA A 54 -41.36 7.27 39.40
C ALA A 54 -41.92 8.65 39.04
N THR A 55 -41.13 9.47 38.33
CA THR A 55 -41.66 10.53 37.47
C THR A 55 -41.42 10.14 36.02
N SER A 56 -42.53 9.94 35.34
CA SER A 56 -42.72 9.44 33.98
C SER A 56 -42.07 10.31 32.89
N SER A 57 -41.35 9.64 31.99
CA SER A 57 -41.42 9.89 30.54
C SER A 57 -40.99 8.61 29.83
N PRO A 58 -41.87 7.94 29.06
CA PRO A 58 -41.45 6.79 28.28
C PRO A 58 -40.60 7.31 27.11
N ILE A 59 -39.28 7.18 27.22
CA ILE A 59 -38.43 7.15 26.03
C ILE A 59 -38.79 5.85 25.33
N THR A 60 -39.58 5.95 24.27
CA THR A 60 -39.78 4.84 23.32
C THR A 60 -38.42 4.50 22.74
N TYR A 61 -37.76 3.50 23.31
CA TYR A 61 -36.62 2.85 22.67
C TYR A 61 -37.17 2.19 21.40
N MET A 62 -36.98 2.86 20.26
CA MET A 62 -37.11 2.20 18.97
C MET A 62 -36.05 1.10 18.94
N SER A 63 -36.47 -0.13 19.16
CA SER A 63 -35.68 -1.34 18.94
C SER A 63 -35.29 -1.38 17.46
N VAL A 64 -34.14 -0.78 17.13
CA VAL A 64 -33.49 -0.99 15.84
C VAL A 64 -33.00 -2.42 15.86
N ALA A 65 -33.76 -3.31 15.24
CA ALA A 65 -33.34 -4.69 15.03
C ALA A 65 -31.91 -4.69 14.45
N PRO A 66 -31.00 -5.54 14.97
CA PRO A 66 -29.66 -5.64 14.42
C PRO A 66 -29.79 -6.05 12.96
N LYS A 67 -29.46 -5.15 12.04
CA LYS A 67 -29.32 -5.50 10.63
C LYS A 67 -28.17 -6.50 10.59
N THR A 68 -28.52 -7.79 10.48
CA THR A 68 -27.58 -8.87 10.22
C THR A 68 -26.59 -8.40 9.14
N PRO A 69 -25.27 -8.56 9.34
CA PRO A 69 -24.29 -8.20 8.34
C PRO A 69 -24.59 -9.03 7.10
N VAL A 70 -25.19 -8.41 6.09
CA VAL A 70 -25.42 -9.03 4.79
C VAL A 70 -24.04 -9.24 4.21
N LYS A 71 -23.57 -10.50 4.26
CA LYS A 71 -22.41 -10.97 3.54
C LYS A 71 -22.72 -10.72 2.06
N ARG A 72 -22.29 -9.58 1.53
CA ARG A 72 -22.41 -9.24 0.11
C ARG A 72 -21.51 -10.18 -0.66
N THR A 73 -21.99 -11.39 -0.93
CA THR A 73 -21.35 -12.29 -1.87
C THR A 73 -21.55 -11.67 -3.24
N ARG A 74 -20.54 -10.93 -3.72
CA ARG A 74 -20.52 -10.42 -5.08
C ARG A 74 -20.69 -11.63 -6.00
N ALA A 75 -21.66 -11.58 -6.91
CA ALA A 75 -21.89 -12.66 -7.86
C ALA A 75 -20.56 -13.04 -8.55
N PRO A 76 -20.30 -14.34 -8.80
CA PRO A 76 -19.13 -14.76 -9.55
C PRO A 76 -19.09 -13.96 -10.85
N ARG A 77 -17.96 -13.28 -11.13
CA ARG A 77 -17.80 -12.64 -12.42
C ARG A 77 -17.79 -13.75 -13.48
N GLY A 78 -18.56 -13.55 -14.55
CA GLY A 78 -18.57 -14.46 -15.69
C GLY A 78 -17.16 -14.60 -16.29
N PRO A 79 -16.93 -15.67 -17.07
CA PRO A 79 -15.64 -15.87 -17.73
C PRO A 79 -15.30 -14.67 -18.63
N LEU A 80 -14.01 -14.34 -18.71
CA LEU A 80 -13.52 -13.31 -19.63
C LEU A 80 -13.88 -13.69 -21.08
N SER A 81 -14.33 -12.72 -21.87
CA SER A 81 -14.69 -12.94 -23.29
C SER A 81 -13.47 -13.27 -24.15
N GLU A 82 -12.29 -12.78 -23.74
CA GLU A 82 -11.02 -13.04 -24.41
C GLU A 82 -9.92 -13.31 -23.37
N PRO A 83 -8.96 -14.21 -23.66
CA PRO A 83 -7.84 -14.46 -22.79
C PRO A 83 -6.91 -13.24 -22.75
N VAL A 84 -6.71 -12.66 -21.57
CA VAL A 84 -5.77 -11.54 -21.40
C VAL A 84 -4.40 -12.11 -21.03
N VAL A 85 -3.43 -11.95 -21.94
CA VAL A 85 -2.04 -12.35 -21.75
C VAL A 85 -1.15 -11.13 -21.89
N LEU A 86 -0.35 -10.86 -20.87
CA LEU A 86 0.58 -9.72 -20.82
C LEU A 86 2.01 -10.24 -20.61
N GLU A 87 2.96 -9.72 -21.36
CA GLU A 87 4.39 -9.98 -21.16
C GLU A 87 5.14 -8.66 -21.00
N GLY A 88 5.99 -8.58 -19.96
CA GLY A 88 6.71 -7.36 -19.68
C GLY A 88 7.47 -7.41 -18.37
N ILE A 89 7.69 -6.23 -17.79
CA ILE A 89 8.38 -6.10 -16.50
C ILE A 89 7.36 -6.18 -15.37
N ALA A 90 7.74 -6.89 -14.31
CA ALA A 90 7.10 -6.79 -13.00
C ALA A 90 8.01 -6.04 -12.03
N SER A 91 7.40 -5.24 -11.16
CA SER A 91 8.05 -4.79 -9.92
C SER A 91 7.34 -5.36 -8.71
N TYR A 92 7.62 -4.82 -7.52
CA TYR A 92 6.93 -5.21 -6.31
C TYR A 92 6.62 -4.00 -5.43
N TYR A 93 5.59 -4.16 -4.60
CA TYR A 93 5.17 -3.18 -3.61
C TYR A 93 4.99 -3.84 -2.25
N SER A 94 5.06 -3.03 -1.20
CA SER A 94 4.95 -3.51 0.18
C SER A 94 4.44 -2.41 1.10
N ARG A 95 4.07 -2.79 2.33
CA ARG A 95 3.72 -1.84 3.40
C ARG A 95 4.89 -0.98 3.87
N ALA A 96 6.13 -1.37 3.58
CA ALA A 96 7.29 -0.53 3.83
C ALA A 96 7.41 0.66 2.85
N GLY A 97 6.69 0.62 1.73
CA GLY A 97 6.62 1.70 0.75
C GLY A 97 5.38 2.58 0.90
N CYS A 98 5.05 3.35 -0.15
CA CYS A 98 3.80 4.11 -0.25
C CYS A 98 2.84 3.42 -1.23
N LEU A 99 1.61 3.14 -0.79
CA LEU A 99 0.51 2.62 -1.63
C LEU A 99 -0.46 3.76 -1.94
N GLY A 100 -0.16 4.56 -2.97
CA GLY A 100 -0.92 5.79 -3.26
C GLY A 100 -0.89 6.81 -2.11
N CYS A 101 0.07 6.65 -1.19
CA CYS A 101 0.29 7.43 0.03
C CYS A 101 -0.96 7.50 0.91
N ASN A 102 -1.70 6.40 0.91
CA ASN A 102 -2.79 6.11 1.83
C ASN A 102 -2.20 5.48 3.11
N PRO A 103 -2.37 6.08 4.31
CA PRO A 103 -1.84 5.54 5.56
C PRO A 103 -2.46 4.19 5.96
N LEU A 104 -3.62 3.85 5.40
CA LEU A 104 -4.33 2.60 5.69
C LEU A 104 -3.95 1.45 4.74
N PHE A 105 -3.12 1.70 3.72
CA PHE A 105 -2.69 0.68 2.74
C PHE A 105 -3.86 -0.08 2.10
N VAL A 106 -4.94 0.63 1.79
CA VAL A 106 -6.14 0.04 1.16
C VAL A 106 -5.91 -0.05 -0.35
N MET A 107 -6.01 -1.26 -0.88
CA MET A 107 -5.91 -1.57 -2.32
C MET A 107 -7.21 -1.22 -3.07
N ALA A 108 -7.18 -1.24 -4.39
CA ALA A 108 -8.33 -0.94 -5.24
C ALA A 108 -9.54 -1.88 -5.03
N ASN A 109 -9.35 -3.08 -4.48
CA ASN A 109 -10.44 -3.98 -4.10
C ASN A 109 -11.07 -3.67 -2.72
N GLY A 110 -10.55 -2.69 -1.99
CA GLY A 110 -11.02 -2.28 -0.66
C GLY A 110 -10.42 -3.08 0.51
N GLN A 111 -9.50 -4.01 0.26
CA GLN A 111 -8.80 -4.75 1.30
C GLN A 111 -7.47 -4.07 1.66
N VAL A 112 -7.04 -4.23 2.90
CA VAL A 112 -5.70 -3.79 3.33
C VAL A 112 -4.66 -4.70 2.71
N LEU A 113 -3.54 -4.13 2.26
CA LEU A 113 -2.39 -4.86 1.73
C LEU A 113 -1.84 -5.83 2.79
N ASP A 114 -1.66 -7.08 2.36
CA ASP A 114 -0.90 -8.10 3.06
C ASP A 114 0.31 -8.46 2.18
N ASP A 115 1.51 -8.12 2.65
CA ASP A 115 2.75 -8.35 1.91
C ASP A 115 3.03 -9.83 1.66
N SER A 116 2.50 -10.72 2.52
CA SER A 116 2.69 -12.17 2.41
C SER A 116 1.69 -12.84 1.47
N ALA A 117 0.59 -12.17 1.14
CA ALA A 117 -0.47 -12.72 0.32
C ALA A 117 -0.03 -12.88 -1.15
N LEU A 118 -0.59 -13.88 -1.83
CA LEU A 118 -0.39 -14.12 -3.26
C LEU A 118 -1.32 -13.22 -4.08
N THR A 119 -0.97 -11.93 -4.15
CA THR A 119 -1.73 -10.92 -4.89
C THR A 119 -0.84 -10.07 -5.78
N MET A 120 -1.47 -9.31 -6.67
CA MET A 120 -0.81 -8.38 -7.57
C MET A 120 -1.67 -7.15 -7.86
N ALA A 121 -1.02 -6.07 -8.28
CA ALA A 121 -1.62 -4.93 -8.91
C ALA A 121 -1.46 -5.02 -10.43
N ILE A 122 -2.48 -4.56 -11.16
CA ILE A 122 -2.47 -4.47 -12.62
C ILE A 122 -2.50 -3.00 -13.07
N GLY A 123 -2.16 -2.73 -14.33
CA GLY A 123 -2.27 -1.38 -14.87
C GLY A 123 -3.69 -0.81 -14.73
N ALA A 124 -3.83 0.46 -14.35
CA ALA A 124 -5.14 1.08 -14.12
C ALA A 124 -6.07 1.07 -15.35
N HIS A 125 -5.53 0.98 -16.57
CA HIS A 125 -6.31 0.78 -17.79
C HIS A 125 -7.04 -0.59 -17.84
N LEU A 126 -6.58 -1.57 -17.06
CA LEU A 126 -7.18 -2.91 -16.90
C LEU A 126 -7.90 -3.08 -15.56
N LYS A 127 -8.39 -1.98 -14.95
CA LYS A 127 -9.08 -2.02 -13.65
C LYS A 127 -10.26 -3.00 -13.59
N HIS A 128 -10.91 -3.29 -14.72
CA HIS A 128 -12.00 -4.26 -14.80
C HIS A 128 -11.56 -5.69 -14.41
N LEU A 129 -10.26 -5.99 -14.46
CA LEU A 129 -9.66 -7.27 -14.07
C LEU A 129 -9.41 -7.39 -12.55
N VAL A 130 -9.60 -6.33 -11.75
CA VAL A 130 -9.44 -6.41 -10.29
C VAL A 130 -10.43 -7.41 -9.69
N GLY A 131 -9.93 -8.50 -9.12
CA GLY A 131 -10.68 -9.60 -8.51
C GLY A 131 -10.74 -10.85 -9.37
N TYR A 132 -10.18 -10.86 -10.58
CA TYR A 132 -9.88 -12.10 -11.31
C TYR A 132 -8.63 -12.77 -10.74
N GLN A 133 -8.35 -13.99 -11.20
CA GLN A 133 -7.10 -14.68 -10.94
C GLN A 133 -6.16 -14.53 -12.12
N ALA A 134 -4.87 -14.66 -11.87
CA ALA A 134 -3.87 -14.70 -12.93
C ALA A 134 -2.76 -15.68 -12.58
N LYS A 135 -2.23 -16.39 -13.58
CA LYS A 135 -0.98 -17.12 -13.45
C LYS A 135 0.16 -16.18 -13.80
N VAL A 136 1.03 -15.91 -12.84
CA VAL A 136 2.24 -15.11 -13.04
C VAL A 136 3.41 -16.07 -13.19
N THR A 137 4.13 -15.96 -14.29
CA THR A 137 5.32 -16.78 -14.59
C THR A 137 6.54 -15.89 -14.67
N ASN A 138 7.57 -16.18 -13.89
CA ASN A 138 8.87 -15.53 -14.01
C ASN A 138 9.63 -16.13 -15.19
N LEU A 139 9.92 -15.31 -16.20
CA LEU A 139 10.55 -15.76 -17.44
C LEU A 139 12.03 -16.11 -17.26
N ALA A 140 12.67 -15.70 -16.17
CA ALA A 140 14.08 -16.00 -15.92
C ALA A 140 14.31 -17.43 -15.40
N ASN A 141 13.33 -18.03 -14.72
CA ASN A 141 13.46 -19.36 -14.10
C ASN A 141 12.31 -20.32 -14.40
N GLY A 142 11.25 -19.85 -15.09
CA GLY A 142 10.06 -20.65 -15.45
C GLY A 142 9.10 -20.93 -14.29
N GLN A 143 9.38 -20.43 -13.07
CA GLN A 143 8.50 -20.64 -11.92
C GLN A 143 7.22 -19.82 -12.08
N SER A 144 6.10 -20.37 -11.65
CA SER A 144 4.81 -19.69 -11.74
C SER A 144 3.95 -19.91 -10.50
N VAL A 145 3.06 -18.95 -10.25
CA VAL A 145 2.09 -19.01 -9.16
C VAL A 145 0.78 -18.38 -9.60
N VAL A 146 -0.34 -18.90 -9.11
CA VAL A 146 -1.66 -18.28 -9.30
C VAL A 146 -1.87 -17.26 -8.20
N VAL A 147 -2.25 -16.05 -8.60
CA VAL A 147 -2.47 -14.91 -7.71
C VAL A 147 -3.84 -14.30 -7.92
N ARG A 148 -4.29 -13.51 -6.95
CA ARG A 148 -5.46 -12.64 -7.13
C ARG A 148 -5.05 -11.23 -7.51
N ILE A 149 -5.72 -10.66 -8.52
CA ILE A 149 -5.57 -9.23 -8.84
C ILE A 149 -6.38 -8.45 -7.80
N THR A 150 -5.72 -7.68 -6.94
CA THR A 150 -6.39 -6.96 -5.84
C THR A 150 -6.26 -5.45 -5.96
N ASP A 151 -5.30 -4.97 -6.73
CA ASP A 151 -4.99 -3.56 -6.81
C ASP A 151 -4.75 -3.06 -8.24
N THR A 152 -4.61 -1.74 -8.40
CA THR A 152 -4.28 -1.09 -9.66
C THR A 152 -3.16 -0.08 -9.50
N GLY A 153 -2.33 0.12 -10.53
CA GLY A 153 -1.27 1.11 -10.51
C GLY A 153 -1.08 1.86 -11.84
N GLY A 154 -0.48 3.04 -11.76
CA GLY A 154 -0.13 3.89 -12.90
C GLY A 154 1.18 3.51 -13.60
N PHE A 155 1.75 2.34 -13.29
CA PHE A 155 3.08 1.91 -13.75
C PHE A 155 3.14 1.44 -15.21
N TYR A 156 2.00 1.31 -15.89
CA TYR A 156 1.93 0.84 -17.29
C TYR A 156 2.30 1.90 -18.33
N GLN A 157 2.67 3.11 -17.90
CA GLN A 157 3.05 4.22 -18.77
C GLN A 157 4.47 4.00 -19.34
N ASP A 158 4.73 4.51 -20.54
CA ASP A 158 6.00 4.30 -21.27
C ASP A 158 7.25 4.65 -20.44
N LYS A 159 7.17 5.69 -19.59
CA LYS A 159 8.25 6.10 -18.69
C LYS A 159 8.71 5.02 -17.70
N TYR A 160 7.92 3.96 -17.48
CA TYR A 160 8.23 2.88 -16.54
C TYR A 160 8.71 1.59 -17.23
N GLY A 161 8.96 1.61 -18.54
CA GLY A 161 9.65 0.53 -19.25
C GLY A 161 8.81 -0.74 -19.42
N ASN A 162 7.58 -0.60 -19.94
CA ASN A 162 6.65 -1.70 -20.18
C ASN A 162 6.39 -2.57 -18.93
N ARG A 163 6.06 -1.92 -17.81
CA ARG A 163 5.69 -2.62 -16.58
C ARG A 163 4.24 -3.08 -16.67
N VAL A 164 4.02 -4.38 -16.57
CA VAL A 164 2.71 -5.03 -16.72
C VAL A 164 2.07 -5.40 -15.38
N ALA A 165 2.88 -5.55 -14.32
CA ALA A 165 2.42 -5.94 -13.01
C ALA A 165 3.28 -5.34 -11.88
N ASP A 166 2.66 -5.08 -10.73
CA ASP A 166 3.36 -4.92 -9.46
C ASP A 166 2.93 -6.06 -8.53
N LEU A 167 3.91 -6.79 -7.99
CA LEU A 167 3.68 -7.99 -7.19
C LEU A 167 3.77 -7.67 -5.69
N THR A 168 3.07 -8.42 -4.85
CA THR A 168 3.40 -8.45 -3.42
C THR A 168 4.73 -9.15 -3.16
N ILE A 169 5.25 -9.01 -1.94
CA ILE A 169 6.45 -9.73 -1.51
C ILE A 169 6.25 -11.25 -1.59
N GLY A 170 5.11 -11.75 -1.13
CA GLY A 170 4.75 -13.16 -1.20
C GLY A 170 4.75 -13.70 -2.63
N THR A 171 4.11 -12.99 -3.56
CA THR A 171 4.09 -13.38 -4.97
C THR A 171 5.49 -13.38 -5.59
N LYS A 172 6.27 -12.32 -5.35
CA LYS A 172 7.67 -12.21 -5.81
C LYS A 172 8.52 -13.39 -5.34
N GLN A 173 8.40 -13.75 -4.06
CA GLN A 173 9.13 -14.87 -3.47
C GLN A 173 8.68 -16.20 -4.06
N ALA A 174 7.37 -16.40 -4.24
CA ALA A 174 6.81 -17.64 -4.78
C ALA A 174 7.30 -17.96 -6.21
N ILE A 175 7.51 -16.93 -7.05
CA ILE A 175 8.07 -17.11 -8.41
C ILE A 175 9.59 -16.99 -8.47
N GLY A 176 10.27 -16.86 -7.32
CA GLY A 176 11.72 -16.73 -7.24
C GLY A 176 12.27 -15.49 -7.96
N MET A 177 11.51 -14.39 -8.02
CA MET A 177 11.97 -13.14 -8.64
C MET A 177 12.98 -12.43 -7.74
N LYS A 178 14.22 -12.34 -8.22
CA LYS A 178 15.34 -11.68 -7.53
C LYS A 178 15.39 -10.19 -7.87
N GLY A 179 15.92 -9.37 -6.96
CA GLY A 179 16.06 -7.93 -7.16
C GLY A 179 14.73 -7.17 -7.09
N GLY A 180 14.65 -6.00 -7.73
CA GLY A 180 13.44 -5.16 -7.72
C GLY A 180 12.57 -5.21 -8.96
N LEU A 181 13.12 -5.71 -10.07
CA LEU A 181 12.44 -5.84 -11.36
C LEU A 181 12.71 -7.21 -11.95
N GLY A 182 11.72 -7.79 -12.62
CA GLY A 182 11.86 -9.08 -13.31
C GLY A 182 10.96 -9.16 -14.55
N LYS A 183 11.35 -9.96 -15.53
CA LYS A 183 10.51 -10.23 -16.71
C LYS A 183 9.48 -11.30 -16.36
N VAL A 184 8.21 -11.03 -16.63
CA VAL A 184 7.10 -11.94 -16.33
C VAL A 184 6.15 -12.09 -17.50
N LYS A 185 5.44 -13.22 -17.51
CA LYS A 185 4.22 -13.46 -18.27
C LYS A 185 3.03 -13.56 -17.31
N VAL A 186 1.97 -12.82 -17.58
CA VAL A 186 0.73 -12.80 -16.78
C VAL A 186 -0.41 -13.29 -17.65
N GLU A 187 -1.08 -14.35 -17.21
CA GLU A 187 -2.22 -14.97 -17.92
C GLU A 187 -3.45 -14.88 -17.01
N VAL A 188 -4.44 -14.06 -17.37
CA VAL A 188 -5.63 -13.79 -16.55
C VAL A 188 -6.79 -14.70 -16.94
N PHE A 189 -7.51 -15.22 -15.95
CA PHE A 189 -8.67 -16.11 -16.12
C PHE A 189 -9.74 -15.91 -15.04
#